data_AF-A0A1X2AAM9-F1
#
_entry.id   AF-A0A1X2AAM9-F1
#
_cell.length_a   1.000
_cell.length_b   1.000
_cell.length_c   1.000
_cell.angle_alpha   90.00
_cell.angle_beta   90.00
_cell.angle_gamma   90.00
#
_symmetry.space_group_name_H-M   'P 1'
#
loop_
_entity.id
_entity.type
_entity.pdbx_description
1 polymer ?
#
loop_
_entity_poly.entity_id
_entity_poly.type
_entity_poly.pdbx_seq_one_letter_code
_entity_poly.pdbx_strand_id
1 'polypeptide(L)' 'MSFAKMLGGLAIATGCCVAGAAPAQADPDAVGADPNPFGTLRCDCPETAPVGSAQRSNEITQGIREGLSAWVPGLPPPRR' A
#
# COMPACT_ATOMS: atom_id res chain seq x y z
N MET A 1 -30.37 24.76 -13.96
CA MET A 1 -29.10 24.12 -13.54
C MET A 1 -28.13 24.27 -14.70
N SER A 2 -27.16 25.19 -14.59
CA SER A 2 -26.37 25.64 -15.76
C SER A 2 -25.41 24.55 -16.25
N PHE A 3 -25.30 24.37 -17.56
CA PHE A 3 -24.44 23.37 -18.22
C PHE A 3 -22.98 23.41 -17.71
N ALA A 4 -22.49 24.62 -17.41
CA ALA A 4 -21.18 24.85 -16.79
C ALA A 4 -20.99 24.13 -15.43
N LYS A 5 -22.06 23.98 -14.63
CA LYS A 5 -22.01 23.27 -13.34
C LYS A 5 -21.91 21.76 -13.52
N MET A 6 -22.53 21.21 -14.57
CA MET A 6 -22.40 19.78 -14.90
C MET A 6 -20.98 19.46 -15.41
N LEU A 7 -20.43 20.32 -16.28
CA LEU A 7 -19.06 20.17 -16.77
C LEU A 7 -18.02 20.27 -15.64
N GLY A 8 -18.19 21.24 -14.73
CA GLY A 8 -17.32 21.39 -13.56
C GLY A 8 -17.36 20.16 -12.63
N GLY A 9 -18.56 19.63 -12.36
CA GLY A 9 -18.73 18.43 -11.53
C GLY A 9 -18.10 17.18 -12.15
N LEU A 10 -18.25 16.99 -13.47
CA LEU A 10 -17.64 15.88 -14.19
C LEU A 10 -16.11 15.95 -14.14
N ALA A 11 -15.53 17.13 -14.37
CA ALA A 11 -14.06 17.31 -14.34
C ALA A 11 -13.45 16.97 -12.97
N ILE A 12 -14.09 17.37 -11.87
CA ILE A 12 -13.63 17.09 -10.51
C ILE A 12 -13.75 15.60 -10.19
N ALA A 13 -14.87 14.97 -10.58
CA ALA A 13 -15.07 13.53 -10.39
C ALA A 13 -14.03 12.71 -11.19
N THR A 14 -13.74 13.10 -12.44
CA THR A 14 -12.70 12.44 -13.24
C THR A 14 -11.30 12.66 -12.64
N GLY A 15 -10.98 13.88 -12.17
CA GLY A 15 -9.69 14.19 -11.56
C GLY A 15 -9.39 13.38 -10.28
N CYS A 16 -10.39 13.19 -9.42
CA CYS A 16 -10.24 12.34 -8.23
C CYS A 16 -10.08 10.84 -8.56
N CYS A 17 -10.63 10.36 -9.68
CA CYS A 17 -10.45 8.98 -10.11
C CYS A 17 -9.09 8.71 -10.78
N VAL A 18 -8.40 9.74 -11.30
CA VAL A 18 -7.03 9.61 -11.85
C VAL A 18 -5.97 9.69 -10.75
N ALA A 19 -6.27 10.29 -9.59
CA ALA A 19 -5.48 10.14 -8.37
C ALA A 19 -5.69 8.77 -7.70
N GLY A 20 -5.83 7.72 -8.51
CA GLY A 20 -5.63 6.35 -8.04
C GLY A 20 -4.28 6.28 -7.33
N ALA A 21 -4.26 5.62 -6.17
CA ALA A 21 -3.09 5.50 -5.30
C ALA A 21 -1.78 5.46 -6.09
N ALA A 22 -0.80 6.28 -5.68
CA ALA A 22 0.54 6.28 -6.25
C ALA A 22 1.00 4.83 -6.49
N PRO A 23 1.59 4.51 -7.65
CA PRO A 23 2.09 3.16 -7.88
C PRO A 23 3.05 2.80 -6.75
N ALA A 24 2.78 1.70 -6.04
CA ALA A 24 3.74 1.10 -5.13
C ALA A 24 4.88 0.55 -6.00
N GLN A 25 5.87 1.39 -6.30
CA GLN A 25 7.03 0.97 -7.09
C GLN A 25 8.00 0.19 -6.20
N ALA A 26 8.31 -1.02 -6.66
CA ALA A 26 9.27 -1.91 -6.06
C ALA A 26 10.40 -2.21 -7.06
N ASP A 27 11.49 -2.71 -6.48
CA ASP A 27 12.82 -3.03 -7.00
C ASP A 27 13.08 -2.96 -8.53
N PRO A 28 13.70 -1.88 -9.05
CA PRO A 28 14.32 -1.91 -10.37
C PRO A 28 15.57 -2.81 -10.46
N ASP A 29 15.56 -3.68 -11.46
CA ASP A 29 16.69 -4.53 -11.85
C ASP A 29 17.68 -3.83 -12.80
N ALA A 30 18.85 -4.46 -12.99
CA ALA A 30 20.10 -3.94 -13.56
C ALA A 30 20.07 -3.30 -14.98
N VAL A 31 18.91 -3.16 -15.64
CA VAL A 31 18.78 -2.53 -16.98
C VAL A 31 17.50 -1.68 -17.02
N GLY A 32 17.42 -0.67 -16.17
CA GLY A 32 16.37 0.37 -16.19
C GLY A 32 17.01 1.75 -16.10
N ALA A 33 16.36 2.77 -16.67
CA ALA A 33 16.91 4.13 -16.73
C ALA A 33 16.99 4.84 -15.35
N ASP A 34 16.23 4.37 -14.35
CA ASP A 34 16.26 4.89 -12.99
C ASP A 34 16.76 3.83 -11.99
N PRO A 35 17.81 4.14 -11.20
CA PRO A 35 18.37 3.21 -10.23
C PRO A 35 17.42 3.00 -9.06
N ASN A 36 17.35 1.76 -8.61
CA ASN A 36 16.60 1.35 -7.44
C ASN A 36 17.34 1.64 -6.13
N PRO A 37 16.84 2.54 -5.26
CA PRO A 37 17.48 2.83 -3.99
C PRO A 37 17.29 1.72 -2.93
N PHE A 38 16.44 0.72 -3.18
CA PHE A 38 16.11 -0.35 -2.23
C PHE A 38 16.65 -1.73 -2.63
N GLY A 39 17.34 -1.86 -3.77
CA GLY A 39 17.72 -3.17 -4.34
C GLY A 39 18.73 -3.98 -3.53
N THR A 40 19.39 -3.34 -2.57
CA THR A 40 20.29 -3.99 -1.61
C THR A 40 19.55 -4.50 -0.37
N LEU A 41 18.28 -4.15 -0.17
CA LEU A 41 17.47 -4.61 0.95
C LEU A 41 17.00 -6.04 0.66
N ARG A 42 17.77 -7.01 1.13
CA ARG A 42 17.45 -8.43 1.02
C ARG A 42 17.50 -9.06 2.41
N CYS A 43 16.56 -9.96 2.67
CA CYS A 43 16.57 -10.83 3.84
C CYS A 43 16.99 -12.21 3.31
N ASP A 44 18.06 -12.81 3.83
CA ASP A 44 18.36 -14.23 3.61
C ASP A 44 17.48 -15.15 4.47
N CYS A 45 16.37 -14.59 4.94
CA CYS A 45 15.40 -15.22 5.81
C CYS A 45 14.62 -16.24 4.97
N PRO A 46 14.38 -17.46 5.47
CA PRO A 46 13.55 -18.41 4.75
C PRO A 46 12.17 -17.81 4.49
N GLU A 47 11.76 -17.69 3.22
CA GLU A 47 10.39 -17.27 2.91
C GLU A 47 9.44 -18.35 3.43
N THR A 48 8.68 -18.02 4.46
CA THR A 48 7.74 -18.95 5.11
C THR A 48 6.47 -19.17 4.30
N ALA A 49 6.14 -18.23 3.40
CA ALA A 49 4.98 -18.30 2.52
C ALA A 49 5.26 -17.63 1.16
N PRO A 50 5.18 -18.34 0.03
CA PRO A 50 5.46 -17.77 -1.28
C PRO A 50 4.67 -16.49 -1.59
N VAL A 51 5.29 -15.58 -2.34
CA VAL A 51 4.65 -14.35 -2.82
C VAL A 51 3.33 -14.68 -3.54
N GLY A 52 2.26 -14.00 -3.16
CA GLY A 52 0.91 -14.20 -3.75
C GLY A 52 0.14 -15.41 -3.21
N SER A 53 0.70 -16.19 -2.29
CA SER A 53 -0.02 -17.31 -1.66
C SER A 53 -1.12 -16.85 -0.70
N ALA A 54 -2.18 -17.66 -0.57
CA ALA A 54 -3.24 -17.41 0.42
C ALA A 54 -2.70 -17.43 1.86
N GLN A 55 -1.70 -18.26 2.14
CA GLN A 55 -1.04 -18.31 3.44
C GLN A 55 -0.37 -16.96 3.77
N ARG A 56 0.35 -16.36 2.82
CA ARG A 56 0.97 -15.04 2.99
C ARG A 56 -0.08 -13.97 3.30
N SER A 57 -1.19 -13.97 2.56
CA SER A 57 -2.30 -13.03 2.81
C SER A 57 -2.93 -13.20 4.19
N ASN A 58 -3.07 -14.45 4.66
CA ASN A 58 -3.59 -14.75 5.99
C ASN A 58 -2.63 -14.28 7.10
N GLU A 59 -1.33 -14.55 6.96
CA GLU A 59 -0.28 -14.11 7.89
C GLU A 59 -0.23 -12.57 7.98
N ILE A 60 -0.31 -11.87 6.84
CA ILE A 60 -0.38 -10.40 6.82
C ILE A 60 -1.64 -9.90 7.55
N THR A 61 -2.80 -10.47 7.24
CA THR A 61 -4.07 -10.07 7.86
C THR A 61 -4.04 -10.29 9.37
N GLN A 62 -3.47 -11.42 9.81
CA GLN A 62 -3.31 -11.75 11.22
C GLN A 62 -2.37 -10.74 11.91
N GLY A 63 -1.19 -10.47 11.35
CA GLY A 63 -0.23 -9.53 11.92
C GLY A 63 -0.79 -8.10 12.05
N ILE A 64 -1.57 -7.64 11.07
CA ILE A 64 -2.26 -6.34 11.15
C ILE A 64 -3.26 -6.33 12.31
N ARG A 65 -4.07 -7.38 12.45
CA ARG A 65 -5.05 -7.48 13.55
C ARG A 65 -4.35 -7.46 14.90
N GLU A 66 -3.29 -8.24 15.04
CA GLU A 66 -2.49 -8.31 16.26
C GLU A 66 -1.89 -6.94 16.59
N GLY A 67 -1.26 -6.28 15.62
CA GLY A 67 -0.68 -4.94 15.80
C GLY A 67 -1.70 -3.87 16.18
N LEU A 68 -2.91 -3.90 15.60
CA LEU A 68 -4.00 -2.99 15.97
C LEU A 68 -4.55 -3.26 17.38
N SER A 69 -4.49 -4.51 17.83
CA SER A 69 -4.90 -4.91 19.17
C SER A 69 -3.79 -4.76 20.22
N ALA A 70 -2.54 -4.56 19.77
CA ALA A 70 -1.41 -4.43 20.65
C ALA A 70 -1.41 -3.04 21.30
N TRP A 71 -1.20 -3.01 22.61
CA TRP A 71 -0.95 -1.75 23.30
C TRP A 71 0.51 -1.34 23.09
N VAL A 72 0.71 -0.13 22.57
CA VAL A 72 2.03 0.46 22.35
C VAL A 72 2.28 1.52 23.43
N PRO A 73 3.42 1.48 24.15
CA PRO A 73 3.77 2.50 25.13
C PRO A 73 3.73 3.90 24.50
N GLY A 74 3.09 4.86 25.18
CA GLY A 74 2.93 6.23 24.69
C GLY A 74 1.69 6.48 23.83
N LEU A 75 0.88 5.45 23.53
CA LEU A 75 -0.42 5.58 22.88
C LEU A 75 -1.58 5.18 23.83
N PRO A 76 -2.80 5.71 23.63
CA PRO A 76 -3.99 5.25 24.34
C PRO A 76 -4.23 3.75 24.13
N PRO A 77 -4.85 3.04 25.09
CA PRO A 77 -5.15 1.63 24.94
C PRO A 77 -6.06 1.38 23.72
N PRO A 78 -5.82 0.29 22.97
CA PRO A 78 -6.66 -0.06 21.83
C PRO A 78 -8.11 -0.27 22.29
N ARG A 79 -9.07 0.25 21.50
CA ARG A 79 -10.49 0.04 21.79
C ARG A 79 -10.83 -1.42 21.48
N ARG A 80 -11.42 -2.09 22.47
CA ARG A 80 -11.95 -3.45 22.31
C ARG A 80 -13.14 -3.49 21.36
#